data_AF-A0A0G3GYU8-F1
#
_entry.id   AF-A0A0G3GYU8-F1
#
_cell.length_a   1.000
_cell.length_b   1.000
_cell.length_c   1.000
_cell.angle_alpha   90.00
_cell.angle_beta   90.00
_cell.angle_gamma   90.00
#
_symmetry.space_group_name_H-M   'P 1'
#
loop_
_entity.id
_entity.type
_entity.pdbx_description
1 polymer ?
#
loop_
_entity_poly.entity_id
_entity_poly.type
_entity_poly.pdbx_seq_one_letter_code
_entity_poly.pdbx_strand_id
1 'polypeptide(L)'
;MLRELHLTDEELIRNAHLFVSHDSAVVTAFGHRILTLIDAPDIARAALAADTNTAVRETLRVLGDAATGVDKLQTELKELCTSVDSQIAQLAAVLLGRPAATPTCEIHPSPPVWQPPALTHDIPARFFVTRVEAHTWVDPLTACADLGQEFLISTPSHADFSIAADVFIDRLRAYARAGQPILEPDFVLALGRLRIHDADQVARQVVGVRVPLYPDPGVDAGQLAAAYAHDPFRDPGMRGCYGKDVEYPASLSVLPNRWAGNSYDHRAFPRFADSAFCRFLHDPEGLEGVAFAGSPLPAPALAALFRSSANQETIEAAWRRGLVWEGNIDAALFDATTLSHVITLCYRLAQKGMAGFVIKLLSELSQCFPVQEVADALVNVRRCVEQGRK
;
A
#
# COMPACT_ATOMS: atom_id res chain seq x y z
N MET A 1 19.34 26.57 -1.67
CA MET A 1 20.66 26.85 -2.27
C MET A 1 20.66 26.77 -3.80
N LEU A 2 19.94 25.86 -4.47
CA LEU A 2 19.99 25.75 -5.94
C LEU A 2 19.51 27.00 -6.71
N ARG A 3 18.64 27.83 -6.13
CA ARG A 3 18.14 29.07 -6.78
C ARG A 3 19.16 30.21 -6.87
N GLU A 4 20.32 30.10 -6.22
CA GLU A 4 21.33 31.19 -6.17
C GLU A 4 22.45 31.01 -7.21
N LEU A 5 22.43 29.94 -8.00
CA LEU A 5 23.41 29.73 -9.07
C LEU A 5 22.98 30.52 -10.32
N HIS A 6 23.63 31.66 -10.53
CA HIS A 6 23.46 32.49 -11.72
C HIS A 6 24.23 31.91 -12.91
N LEU A 7 23.69 30.86 -13.53
CA LEU A 7 24.22 30.31 -14.79
C LEU A 7 23.68 31.09 -15.99
N THR A 8 24.55 31.41 -16.95
CA THR A 8 24.14 32.00 -18.24
C THR A 8 23.47 30.95 -19.13
N ASP A 9 22.74 31.38 -20.18
CA ASP A 9 22.11 30.45 -21.13
C ASP A 9 23.18 29.60 -21.85
N GLU A 10 24.33 30.19 -22.20
CA GLU A 10 25.43 29.46 -22.83
C GLU A 10 26.03 28.40 -21.91
N GLU A 11 26.13 28.68 -20.61
CA GLU A 11 26.60 27.72 -19.61
C GLU A 11 25.59 26.59 -19.41
N LEU A 12 24.29 26.90 -19.38
CA LEU A 12 23.23 25.90 -19.29
C LEU A 12 23.23 24.97 -20.51
N ILE A 13 23.34 25.53 -21.72
CA ILE A 13 23.41 24.75 -22.97
C ILE A 13 24.66 23.87 -22.97
N ARG A 14 25.83 24.43 -22.63
CA ARG A 14 27.10 23.69 -22.61
C ARG A 14 27.08 22.52 -21.63
N ASN A 15 26.39 22.68 -20.49
CA ASN A 15 26.35 21.70 -19.41
C ASN A 15 25.02 20.94 -19.33
N ALA A 16 24.16 21.00 -20.35
CA ALA A 16 22.80 20.46 -20.32
C ALA A 16 22.73 18.99 -19.87
N HIS A 17 23.70 18.17 -20.29
CA HIS A 17 23.80 16.75 -19.94
C HIS A 17 23.92 16.48 -18.41
N LEU A 18 24.38 17.46 -17.62
CA LEU A 18 24.48 17.33 -16.16
C LEU A 18 23.14 17.54 -15.44
N PHE A 19 22.13 18.06 -16.15
CA PHE A 19 20.82 18.39 -15.59
C PHE A 19 19.73 17.35 -15.90
N VAL A 20 20.12 16.17 -16.37
CA VAL A 20 19.21 15.01 -16.50
C VAL A 20 18.91 14.48 -15.10
N SER A 21 17.81 14.93 -14.50
CA SER A 21 17.42 14.60 -13.12
C SER A 21 15.90 14.50 -12.97
N HIS A 22 15.46 13.62 -12.06
CA HIS A 22 14.06 13.50 -11.61
C HIS A 22 13.76 14.36 -10.37
N ASP A 23 14.76 14.99 -9.77
CA ASP A 23 14.59 15.87 -8.62
C ASP A 23 13.85 17.16 -9.05
N SER A 24 12.65 17.39 -8.51
CA SER A 24 11.83 18.55 -8.88
C SER A 24 12.50 19.89 -8.60
N ALA A 25 13.42 19.99 -7.62
CA ALA A 25 14.15 21.22 -7.35
C ALA A 25 15.14 21.56 -8.48
N VAL A 26 15.81 20.54 -9.04
CA VAL A 26 16.72 20.70 -10.19
C VAL A 26 15.94 21.01 -11.47
N VAL A 27 14.85 20.28 -11.71
CA VAL A 27 13.97 20.49 -12.86
C VAL A 27 13.41 21.91 -12.87
N THR A 28 12.91 22.39 -11.73
CA THR A 28 12.34 23.74 -11.59
C THR A 28 13.42 24.83 -11.68
N ALA A 29 14.62 24.59 -11.14
CA ALA A 29 15.68 25.60 -11.16
C ALA A 29 16.34 25.75 -12.54
N PHE A 30 16.51 24.65 -13.29
CA PHE A 30 17.29 24.64 -14.53
C PHE A 30 16.61 23.91 -15.69
N GLY A 31 15.98 22.76 -15.42
CA GLY A 31 15.40 21.89 -16.44
C GLY A 31 14.42 22.63 -17.36
N HIS A 32 13.46 23.37 -16.80
CA HIS A 32 12.49 24.14 -17.60
C HIS A 32 13.15 25.19 -18.50
N ARG A 33 14.15 25.93 -17.98
CA ARG A 33 14.89 26.92 -18.78
C ARG A 33 15.68 26.25 -19.91
N ILE A 34 16.34 25.11 -19.65
CA ILE A 34 17.08 24.37 -20.68
C ILE A 34 16.15 23.89 -21.80
N LEU A 35 14.95 23.40 -21.45
CA LEU A 35 13.96 22.93 -22.43
C LEU A 35 13.43 24.05 -23.34
N THR A 36 13.49 25.32 -22.91
CA THR A 36 13.18 26.47 -23.79
C THR A 36 14.32 26.85 -24.73
N LEU A 37 15.55 26.42 -24.44
CA LEU A 37 16.75 26.81 -25.18
C LEU A 37 17.17 25.79 -26.24
N ILE A 38 16.98 24.49 -25.97
CA ILE A 38 17.45 23.39 -26.83
C ILE A 38 16.46 22.22 -26.90
N ASP A 39 16.46 21.50 -28.02
CA ASP A 39 15.78 20.20 -28.16
C ASP A 39 16.56 19.12 -27.41
N ALA A 40 16.22 18.91 -26.13
CA ALA A 40 16.88 17.96 -25.23
C ALA A 40 15.89 16.88 -24.72
N PRO A 41 15.59 15.84 -25.51
CA PRO A 41 14.58 14.84 -25.16
C PRO A 41 14.90 14.07 -23.89
N ASP A 42 16.19 13.84 -23.57
CA ASP A 42 16.57 13.12 -22.36
C ASP A 42 16.28 13.92 -21.09
N ILE A 43 16.47 15.25 -21.13
CA ILE A 43 16.11 16.16 -20.05
C ILE A 43 14.59 16.23 -19.91
N ALA A 44 13.86 16.28 -21.03
CA ALA A 44 12.41 16.29 -21.02
C ALA A 44 11.84 15.01 -20.39
N ARG A 45 12.36 13.82 -20.75
CA ARG A 45 11.96 12.55 -20.10
C ARG A 45 12.21 12.57 -18.61
N ALA A 46 13.40 13.01 -18.19
CA ALA A 46 13.73 13.08 -16.77
C ALA A 46 12.79 14.02 -16.00
N ALA A 47 12.50 15.19 -16.57
CA ALA A 47 11.61 16.20 -16.02
C ALA A 47 10.13 15.79 -16.01
N LEU A 48 9.69 14.94 -16.95
CA LEU A 48 8.34 14.35 -16.96
C LEU A 48 8.16 13.25 -15.90
N ALA A 49 9.26 12.62 -15.47
CA ALA A 49 9.29 11.66 -14.37
C ALA A 49 9.73 12.31 -13.04
N ALA A 50 9.51 13.62 -12.88
CA ALA A 50 9.86 14.32 -11.64
C ALA A 50 9.02 13.86 -10.45
N ASP A 51 9.58 13.93 -9.24
CA ASP A 51 8.96 13.47 -7.99
C ASP A 51 7.75 14.29 -7.50
N THR A 52 7.38 15.37 -8.21
CA THR A 52 6.20 16.18 -7.89
C THR A 52 5.34 16.51 -9.11
N ASN A 53 4.02 16.40 -8.95
CA ASN A 53 3.05 16.74 -10.00
C ASN A 53 3.14 18.21 -10.47
N THR A 54 3.60 19.12 -9.62
CA THR A 54 3.80 20.53 -10.00
C THR A 54 4.94 20.69 -11.01
N ALA A 55 6.06 20.00 -10.80
CA ALA A 55 7.17 20.02 -11.75
C ALA A 55 6.75 19.39 -13.09
N VAL A 56 6.05 18.25 -13.07
CA VAL A 56 5.54 17.58 -14.27
C VAL A 56 4.59 18.47 -15.07
N ARG A 57 3.62 19.13 -14.42
CA ARG A 57 2.69 20.07 -15.09
C ARG A 57 3.42 21.21 -15.79
N GLU A 58 4.40 21.79 -15.11
CA GLU A 58 5.16 22.91 -15.68
C GLU A 58 6.05 22.46 -16.84
N THR A 59 6.66 21.27 -16.74
CA THR A 59 7.40 20.64 -17.85
C THR A 59 6.49 20.46 -19.07
N LEU A 60 5.27 19.96 -18.89
CA LEU A 60 4.30 19.79 -19.98
C LEU A 60 3.90 21.13 -20.62
N ARG A 61 3.78 22.22 -19.85
CA ARG A 61 3.51 23.56 -20.39
C ARG A 61 4.68 24.07 -21.22
N VAL A 62 5.90 23.97 -20.70
CA VAL A 62 7.13 24.39 -21.40
C VAL A 62 7.28 23.64 -22.73
N LEU A 63 7.00 22.33 -22.75
CA LEU A 63 7.01 21.54 -23.98
C LEU A 63 5.92 21.98 -24.98
N GLY A 64 4.76 22.43 -24.49
CA GLY A 64 3.68 22.96 -25.31
C GLY A 64 4.06 24.27 -25.99
N ASP A 65 4.78 25.13 -25.29
CA ASP A 65 5.22 26.43 -25.81
C ASP A 65 6.41 26.30 -26.77
N ALA A 66 7.36 25.39 -26.49
CA ALA A 66 8.58 25.21 -27.28
C ALA A 66 8.36 24.39 -28.57
N ALA A 67 7.29 23.59 -28.64
CA ALA A 67 6.93 22.69 -29.75
C ALA A 67 8.06 21.77 -30.27
N THR A 68 9.15 21.62 -29.52
CA THR A 68 10.36 20.91 -29.93
C THR A 68 10.46 19.58 -29.17
N GLY A 69 10.85 18.52 -29.87
CA GLY A 69 11.12 17.21 -29.26
C GLY A 69 9.91 16.39 -28.85
N VAL A 70 8.67 16.88 -28.98
CA VAL A 70 7.42 16.19 -28.58
C VAL A 70 7.28 14.80 -29.25
N ASP A 71 7.68 14.67 -30.51
CA ASP A 71 7.66 13.39 -31.24
C ASP A 71 8.53 12.30 -30.60
N LYS A 72 9.57 12.69 -29.84
CA LYS A 72 10.49 11.78 -29.16
C LYS A 72 10.01 11.36 -27.75
N LEU A 73 8.88 11.89 -27.31
CA LEU A 73 8.28 11.72 -25.97
C LEU A 73 6.91 11.01 -26.00
N GLN A 74 6.58 10.37 -27.13
CA GLN A 74 5.26 9.78 -27.37
C GLN A 74 4.89 8.70 -26.35
N THR A 75 5.86 7.97 -25.80
CA THR A 75 5.62 6.91 -24.82
C THR A 75 5.23 7.50 -23.47
N GLU A 76 6.02 8.45 -22.98
CA GLU A 76 5.84 9.13 -21.70
C GLU A 76 4.54 9.94 -21.69
N LEU A 77 4.24 10.65 -22.78
CA LEU A 77 2.99 11.40 -22.91
C LEU A 77 1.75 10.49 -22.91
N LYS A 78 1.83 9.30 -23.50
CA LYS A 78 0.72 8.32 -23.47
C LYS A 78 0.48 7.79 -22.06
N GLU A 79 1.54 7.54 -21.31
CA GLU A 79 1.45 7.14 -19.91
C GLU A 79 0.81 8.25 -19.07
N LEU A 80 1.27 9.49 -19.23
CA LEU A 80 0.73 10.66 -18.51
C LEU A 80 -0.74 10.98 -18.85
N CYS A 81 -1.24 10.60 -20.04
CA CYS A 81 -2.67 10.68 -20.36
C CYS A 81 -3.54 9.81 -19.44
N THR A 82 -2.98 8.81 -18.77
CA THR A 82 -3.69 7.96 -17.80
C THR A 82 -3.50 8.41 -16.35
N SER A 83 -2.87 9.57 -16.13
CA SER A 83 -2.66 10.12 -14.79
C SER A 83 -3.99 10.39 -14.08
N VAL A 84 -4.00 10.13 -12.76
CA VAL A 84 -5.12 10.47 -11.87
C VAL A 84 -5.28 12.00 -11.74
N ASP A 85 -4.20 12.76 -11.94
CA ASP A 85 -4.24 14.22 -11.99
C ASP A 85 -4.80 14.67 -13.35
N SER A 86 -6.02 15.21 -13.31
CA SER A 86 -6.75 15.61 -14.52
C SER A 86 -6.04 16.69 -15.33
N GLN A 87 -5.24 17.56 -14.71
CA GLN A 87 -4.51 18.60 -15.42
C GLN A 87 -3.30 18.03 -16.17
N ILE A 88 -2.58 17.09 -15.55
CA ILE A 88 -1.48 16.37 -16.22
C ILE A 88 -2.01 15.60 -17.43
N ALA A 89 -3.08 14.82 -17.23
CA ALA A 89 -3.70 14.04 -18.30
C ALA A 89 -4.17 14.93 -19.47
N GLN A 90 -4.78 16.08 -19.16
CA GLN A 90 -5.24 17.04 -20.16
C GLN A 90 -4.07 17.67 -20.94
N LEU A 91 -3.03 18.14 -20.26
CA LEU A 91 -1.85 18.74 -20.91
C LEU A 91 -1.13 17.74 -21.82
N ALA A 92 -0.95 16.50 -21.34
CA ALA A 92 -0.35 15.43 -22.13
C ALA A 92 -1.19 15.08 -23.38
N ALA A 93 -2.53 15.05 -23.25
CA ALA A 93 -3.42 14.80 -24.38
C ALA A 93 -3.34 15.90 -25.45
N VAL A 94 -3.23 17.17 -25.03
CA VAL A 94 -3.05 18.32 -25.94
C VAL A 94 -1.74 18.20 -26.72
N LEU A 95 -0.64 17.85 -26.06
CA LEU A 95 0.66 17.63 -26.72
C LEU A 95 0.63 16.47 -27.72
N LEU A 96 -0.18 15.44 -27.48
CA LEU A 96 -0.40 14.32 -28.42
C LEU A 96 -1.37 14.66 -29.55
N GLY A 97 -1.93 15.87 -29.60
CA GLY A 97 -2.97 16.25 -30.55
C GLY A 97 -4.27 15.45 -30.40
N ARG A 98 -4.52 14.88 -29.22
CA ARG A 98 -5.73 14.13 -28.92
C ARG A 98 -6.75 15.03 -28.23
N PRO A 99 -8.05 14.92 -28.55
CA PRO A 99 -9.07 15.58 -27.74
C PRO A 99 -8.94 15.06 -26.31
N ALA A 100 -8.92 15.97 -25.33
CA ALA A 100 -8.85 15.61 -23.93
C ALA A 100 -10.00 14.63 -23.63
N ALA A 101 -9.67 13.37 -23.38
CA ALA A 101 -10.67 12.38 -23.02
C ALA A 101 -11.27 12.83 -21.70
N THR A 102 -12.56 13.16 -21.69
CA THR A 102 -13.29 13.34 -20.44
C THR A 102 -13.17 12.03 -19.69
N PRO A 103 -12.58 11.99 -18.47
CA PRO A 103 -12.47 10.74 -17.74
C PRO A 103 -13.88 10.22 -17.45
N THR A 104 -14.32 9.22 -18.20
CA THR A 104 -15.53 8.46 -17.92
C THR A 104 -15.25 7.59 -16.72
N CYS A 105 -15.57 8.10 -15.53
CA CYS A 105 -15.72 7.26 -14.35
C CYS A 105 -17.01 6.47 -14.53
N GLU A 106 -16.91 5.25 -15.06
CA GLU A 106 -18.02 4.30 -15.00
C GLU A 106 -18.28 3.98 -13.52
N ILE A 107 -19.38 4.51 -12.99
CA ILE A 107 -19.84 4.20 -11.64
C ILE A 107 -20.42 2.79 -11.68
N HIS A 108 -19.59 1.79 -11.37
CA HIS A 108 -20.11 0.45 -11.12
C HIS A 108 -20.89 0.46 -9.79
N PRO A 109 -22.12 -0.10 -9.76
CA PRO A 109 -22.83 -0.26 -8.50
C PRO A 109 -21.97 -1.09 -7.54
N SER A 110 -21.82 -0.60 -6.30
CA SER A 110 -21.10 -1.36 -5.27
C SER A 110 -21.81 -2.70 -5.05
N PRO A 111 -21.07 -3.83 -5.04
CA PRO A 111 -21.67 -5.12 -4.74
C PRO A 111 -22.29 -5.12 -3.32
N PRO A 112 -23.28 -5.98 -3.05
CA PRO A 112 -23.87 -6.14 -1.72
C PRO A 112 -22.79 -6.43 -0.66
N VAL A 113 -22.95 -5.89 0.55
CA VAL A 113 -21.98 -5.92 1.69
C VAL A 113 -21.46 -7.33 2.05
N TRP A 114 -22.18 -8.39 1.68
CA TRP A 114 -21.83 -9.79 1.97
C TRP A 114 -21.20 -10.53 0.79
N GLN A 115 -21.05 -9.88 -0.36
CA GLN A 115 -20.47 -10.47 -1.54
C GLN A 115 -19.00 -10.01 -1.66
N PRO A 116 -18.01 -10.90 -1.42
CA PRO A 116 -16.62 -10.53 -1.61
C PRO A 116 -16.43 -10.07 -3.06
N PRO A 117 -15.69 -8.98 -3.31
CA PRO A 117 -15.47 -8.50 -4.67
C PRO A 117 -14.88 -9.64 -5.50
N ALA A 118 -15.47 -9.87 -6.68
CA ALA A 118 -14.88 -10.79 -7.64
C ALA A 118 -13.47 -10.28 -7.95
N LEU A 119 -12.45 -11.06 -7.58
CA LEU A 119 -11.06 -10.77 -7.92
C LEU A 119 -10.90 -11.03 -9.42
N THR A 120 -11.35 -10.09 -10.25
CA THR A 120 -11.26 -10.17 -11.72
C THR A 120 -10.13 -9.32 -12.30
N HIS A 121 -9.24 -8.81 -11.45
CA HIS A 121 -8.08 -8.05 -11.89
C HIS A 121 -6.81 -8.72 -11.38
N ASP A 122 -5.92 -9.01 -12.33
CA ASP A 122 -4.54 -9.44 -12.09
C ASP A 122 -3.94 -8.59 -10.97
N ILE A 123 -3.66 -9.23 -9.84
CA ILE A 123 -2.84 -8.61 -8.79
C ILE A 123 -1.46 -8.44 -9.43
N PRO A 124 -0.95 -7.21 -9.63
CA PRO A 124 0.33 -7.03 -10.29
C PRO A 124 1.42 -7.74 -9.47
N ALA A 125 2.16 -8.63 -10.14
CA ALA A 125 3.24 -9.47 -9.61
C ALA A 125 4.49 -8.70 -9.12
N ARG A 126 4.36 -7.42 -8.77
CA ARG A 126 5.48 -6.50 -8.50
C ARG A 126 5.48 -5.93 -7.10
N PHE A 127 5.51 -6.79 -6.07
CA PHE A 127 5.86 -6.33 -4.72
C PHE A 127 6.68 -7.41 -4.02
N PHE A 128 7.93 -7.56 -4.45
CA PHE A 128 8.94 -8.30 -3.69
C PHE A 128 9.38 -7.47 -2.49
N VAL A 129 9.49 -8.12 -1.34
CA VAL A 129 10.24 -7.60 -0.19
C VAL A 129 11.63 -7.22 -0.69
N THR A 130 11.96 -5.94 -0.63
CA THR A 130 13.23 -5.40 -1.09
C THR A 130 14.37 -5.90 -0.21
N ARG A 131 15.26 -6.68 -0.84
CA ARG A 131 16.72 -6.69 -0.69
C ARG A 131 17.28 -7.22 0.65
N VAL A 132 17.45 -8.54 0.71
CA VAL A 132 18.60 -9.14 1.42
C VAL A 132 19.74 -9.22 0.39
N GLU A 133 20.89 -8.61 0.66
CA GLU A 133 22.00 -8.49 -0.28
C GLU A 133 22.53 -9.87 -0.69
N ALA A 134 22.35 -10.20 -1.97
CA ALA A 134 22.76 -11.46 -2.56
C ALA A 134 24.25 -11.41 -2.92
N HIS A 135 25.04 -12.31 -2.35
CA HIS A 135 26.27 -12.78 -2.98
C HIS A 135 26.38 -14.27 -2.69
N THR A 136 26.44 -15.05 -3.77
CA THR A 136 26.48 -16.52 -3.84
C THR A 136 25.20 -17.26 -3.41
N TRP A 137 24.17 -17.22 -4.26
CA TRP A 137 23.03 -18.14 -4.20
C TRP A 137 22.97 -18.94 -5.51
N VAL A 138 22.94 -20.27 -5.42
CA VAL A 138 22.34 -21.11 -6.47
C VAL A 138 20.84 -20.88 -6.32
N ASP A 139 20.23 -20.20 -7.29
CA ASP A 139 18.95 -19.52 -7.16
C ASP A 139 17.77 -20.49 -6.86
N PRO A 140 17.27 -20.54 -5.60
CA PRO A 140 16.12 -21.38 -5.28
C PRO A 140 14.81 -20.86 -5.90
N LEU A 141 14.77 -19.63 -6.43
CA LEU A 141 13.64 -19.17 -7.26
C LEU A 141 13.60 -19.93 -8.59
N THR A 142 14.74 -20.39 -9.10
CA THR A 142 14.77 -21.24 -10.30
C THR A 142 14.16 -22.62 -10.02
N ALA A 143 14.32 -23.18 -8.82
CA ALA A 143 13.65 -24.42 -8.42
C ALA A 143 12.14 -24.24 -8.21
N CYS A 144 11.71 -23.05 -7.79
CA CYS A 144 10.29 -22.71 -7.69
C CYS A 144 9.64 -22.41 -9.06
N ALA A 145 10.43 -22.07 -10.07
CA ALA A 145 9.92 -21.73 -11.41
C ALA A 145 9.19 -22.91 -12.08
N ASP A 146 9.64 -24.14 -11.85
CA ASP A 146 9.00 -25.36 -12.37
C ASP A 146 7.64 -25.66 -11.71
N LEU A 147 7.40 -25.10 -10.53
CA LEU A 147 6.12 -25.18 -9.84
C LEU A 147 5.19 -24.02 -10.26
N GLY A 148 5.72 -22.90 -10.77
CA GLY A 148 4.96 -21.69 -11.11
C GLY A 148 4.79 -20.74 -9.91
N GLN A 149 4.52 -19.45 -10.19
CA GLN A 149 4.38 -18.41 -9.15
C GLN A 149 3.30 -18.71 -8.08
N GLU A 150 2.35 -19.59 -8.39
CA GLU A 150 1.26 -20.01 -7.49
C GLU A 150 1.71 -20.95 -6.36
N PHE A 151 2.99 -21.35 -6.32
CA PHE A 151 3.46 -22.39 -5.39
C PHE A 151 4.23 -21.92 -4.16
N LEU A 152 4.50 -20.62 -3.97
CA LEU A 152 5.07 -20.17 -2.69
C LEU A 152 4.10 -20.50 -1.55
N ILE A 153 4.59 -21.14 -0.48
CA ILE A 153 3.71 -21.60 0.60
C ILE A 153 3.10 -20.41 1.34
N SER A 154 3.79 -19.26 1.36
CA SER A 154 3.33 -18.01 1.97
C SER A 154 2.33 -17.21 1.13
N THR A 155 1.98 -17.67 -0.08
CA THR A 155 1.05 -16.96 -0.95
C THR A 155 -0.29 -16.75 -0.23
N PRO A 156 -0.79 -15.51 -0.10
CA PRO A 156 -2.10 -15.28 0.53
C PRO A 156 -3.22 -16.09 -0.09
N SER A 157 -4.20 -16.49 0.71
CA SER A 157 -5.47 -17.04 0.21
C SER A 157 -6.65 -16.09 0.47
N HIS A 158 -6.38 -14.90 1.02
CA HIS A 158 -7.35 -13.87 1.36
C HIS A 158 -6.77 -12.49 1.07
N ALA A 159 -7.65 -11.50 0.90
CA ALA A 159 -7.26 -10.11 0.65
C ALA A 159 -6.48 -9.47 1.82
N ASP A 160 -6.62 -10.01 3.03
CA ASP A 160 -5.86 -9.59 4.20
C ASP A 160 -4.48 -10.25 4.29
N PHE A 161 -3.93 -10.81 3.22
CA PHE A 161 -2.65 -11.54 3.25
C PHE A 161 -2.65 -12.84 4.07
N SER A 162 -3.74 -13.21 4.74
CA SER A 162 -3.76 -14.44 5.53
C SER A 162 -3.93 -15.69 4.67
N ILE A 163 -3.57 -16.83 5.24
CA ILE A 163 -3.62 -18.14 4.59
C ILE A 163 -4.60 -19.03 5.35
N ALA A 164 -5.57 -19.59 4.64
CA ALA A 164 -6.48 -20.60 5.16
C ALA A 164 -5.70 -21.88 5.52
N ALA A 165 -6.09 -22.55 6.59
CA ALA A 165 -5.38 -23.74 7.06
C ALA A 165 -5.34 -24.87 6.02
N ASP A 166 -6.46 -25.13 5.35
CA ASP A 166 -6.59 -26.12 4.27
C ASP A 166 -5.69 -25.80 3.07
N VAL A 167 -5.65 -24.54 2.63
CA VAL A 167 -4.77 -24.08 1.55
C VAL A 167 -3.29 -24.26 1.92
N PHE A 168 -2.90 -23.94 3.15
CA PHE A 168 -1.54 -24.17 3.64
C PHE A 168 -1.19 -25.67 3.63
N ILE A 169 -2.08 -26.52 4.14
CA ILE A 169 -1.90 -27.98 4.18
C ILE A 169 -1.76 -28.55 2.76
N ASP A 170 -2.59 -28.11 1.82
CA ASP A 170 -2.56 -28.61 0.44
C ASP A 170 -1.28 -28.22 -0.29
N ARG A 171 -0.79 -26.99 -0.06
CA ARG A 171 0.52 -26.56 -0.58
C ARG A 171 1.66 -27.35 0.04
N LEU A 172 1.65 -27.57 1.35
CA LEU A 172 2.65 -28.39 2.02
C LEU A 172 2.69 -29.82 1.42
N ARG A 173 1.51 -30.41 1.17
CA ARG A 173 1.41 -31.72 0.49
C ARG A 173 1.89 -31.67 -0.96
N ALA A 174 1.71 -30.55 -1.64
CA ALA A 174 2.21 -30.36 -3.00
C ALA A 174 3.75 -30.37 -3.02
N TYR A 175 4.41 -29.66 -2.10
CA TYR A 175 5.87 -29.73 -1.92
C TYR A 175 6.34 -31.16 -1.62
N ALA A 176 5.64 -31.86 -0.71
CA ALA A 176 5.96 -33.26 -0.39
C ALA A 176 5.88 -34.19 -1.61
N ARG A 177 4.82 -34.06 -2.43
CA ARG A 177 4.65 -34.84 -3.66
C ARG A 177 5.70 -34.51 -4.71
N ALA A 178 6.11 -33.25 -4.79
CA ALA A 178 7.14 -32.79 -5.72
C ALA A 178 8.56 -33.17 -5.28
N GLY A 179 8.74 -33.60 -4.01
CA GLY A 179 10.06 -33.85 -3.44
C GLY A 179 10.94 -32.59 -3.36
N GLN A 180 10.30 -31.41 -3.32
CA GLN A 180 11.00 -30.12 -3.30
C GLN A 180 11.10 -29.58 -1.87
N PRO A 181 12.26 -29.04 -1.46
CA PRO A 181 12.37 -28.38 -0.17
C PRO A 181 11.61 -27.05 -0.18
N ILE A 182 11.20 -26.58 1.00
CA ILE A 182 10.63 -25.23 1.18
C ILE A 182 11.73 -24.30 1.68
N LEU A 183 11.78 -23.08 1.14
CA LEU A 183 12.63 -22.03 1.68
C LEU A 183 12.19 -21.68 3.11
N GLU A 184 13.09 -21.82 4.08
CA GLU A 184 12.83 -21.46 5.47
C GLU A 184 12.18 -20.06 5.65
N PRO A 185 12.66 -18.97 5.03
CA PRO A 185 12.00 -17.67 5.20
C PRO A 185 10.58 -17.62 4.65
N ASP A 186 10.29 -18.32 3.56
CA ASP A 186 8.95 -18.43 2.99
C ASP A 186 8.03 -19.25 3.91
N PHE A 187 8.54 -20.34 4.47
CA PHE A 187 7.83 -21.16 5.44
C PHE A 187 7.44 -20.36 6.69
N VAL A 188 8.39 -19.65 7.30
CA VAL A 188 8.13 -18.81 8.49
C VAL A 188 7.11 -17.71 8.17
N LEU A 189 7.20 -17.08 7.01
CA LEU A 189 6.21 -16.09 6.56
C LEU A 189 4.81 -16.70 6.42
N ALA A 190 4.72 -17.91 5.85
CA ALA A 190 3.46 -18.63 5.73
C ALA A 190 2.84 -18.95 7.10
N LEU A 191 3.65 -19.36 8.07
CA LEU A 191 3.21 -19.60 9.44
C LEU A 191 2.69 -18.33 10.12
N GLY A 192 3.34 -17.18 9.91
CA GLY A 192 2.86 -15.87 10.41
C GLY A 192 1.51 -15.45 9.83
N ARG A 193 1.21 -15.87 8.59
CA ARG A 193 -0.06 -15.61 7.89
C ARG A 193 -1.14 -16.65 8.17
N LEU A 194 -0.81 -17.78 8.78
CA LEU A 194 -1.69 -18.94 8.91
C LEU A 194 -2.87 -18.66 9.86
N ARG A 195 -4.09 -18.92 9.38
CA ARG A 195 -5.30 -18.89 10.21
C ARG A 195 -5.50 -20.20 10.95
N ILE A 196 -5.14 -20.22 12.23
CA ILE A 196 -5.37 -21.38 13.10
C ILE A 196 -6.66 -21.16 13.89
N HIS A 197 -7.72 -21.88 13.48
CA HIS A 197 -9.00 -21.93 14.21
C HIS A 197 -9.10 -23.16 15.13
N ASP A 198 -8.50 -24.28 14.70
CA ASP A 198 -8.41 -25.54 15.44
C ASP A 198 -6.97 -26.06 15.32
N ALA A 199 -6.19 -25.86 16.38
CA ALA A 199 -4.78 -26.25 16.42
C ALA A 199 -4.60 -27.77 16.28
N ASP A 200 -5.45 -28.55 16.93
CA ASP A 200 -5.38 -30.01 16.91
C ASP A 200 -5.66 -30.56 15.50
N GLN A 201 -6.64 -29.98 14.81
CA GLN A 201 -6.96 -30.35 13.44
C GLN A 201 -5.79 -30.05 12.49
N VAL A 202 -5.20 -28.85 12.58
CA VAL A 202 -4.04 -28.48 11.76
C VAL A 202 -2.89 -29.43 12.03
N ALA A 203 -2.51 -29.63 13.30
CA ALA A 203 -1.41 -30.51 13.70
C ALA A 203 -1.59 -31.95 13.18
N ARG A 204 -2.78 -32.54 13.34
CA ARG A 204 -3.08 -33.89 12.82
C ARG A 204 -2.92 -34.00 11.31
N GLN A 205 -3.24 -32.94 10.55
CA GLN A 205 -3.19 -32.97 9.09
C GLN A 205 -1.78 -32.78 8.51
N VAL A 206 -0.86 -32.17 9.26
CA VAL A 206 0.52 -31.87 8.80
C VAL A 206 1.59 -32.79 9.37
N VAL A 207 1.38 -33.44 10.52
CA VAL A 207 2.39 -34.27 11.23
C VAL A 207 2.99 -35.42 10.41
N GLY A 208 2.32 -35.84 9.32
CA GLY A 208 2.81 -36.87 8.39
C GLY A 208 3.35 -36.34 7.05
N VAL A 209 3.27 -35.02 6.80
CA VAL A 209 3.66 -34.41 5.52
C VAL A 209 5.14 -34.04 5.58
N ARG A 210 6.00 -34.95 5.12
CA ARG A 210 7.45 -34.75 5.18
C ARG A 210 7.95 -33.85 4.06
N VAL A 211 8.46 -32.68 4.43
CA VAL A 211 9.07 -31.72 3.51
C VAL A 211 10.30 -31.11 4.19
N PRO A 212 11.51 -31.28 3.65
CA PRO A 212 12.69 -30.64 4.21
C PRO A 212 12.64 -29.13 4.02
N LEU A 213 13.17 -28.39 4.99
CA LEU A 213 13.44 -26.96 4.82
C LEU A 213 14.81 -26.76 4.15
N TYR A 214 14.96 -25.62 3.48
CA TYR A 214 16.25 -25.13 2.96
C TYR A 214 16.66 -23.87 3.74
N PRO A 215 17.93 -23.74 4.17
CA PRO A 215 19.08 -24.60 3.83
C PRO A 215 19.29 -25.83 4.73
N ASP A 216 18.43 -26.07 5.72
CA ASP A 216 18.59 -27.19 6.67
C ASP A 216 17.62 -28.36 6.39
N PRO A 217 18.03 -29.36 5.58
CA PRO A 217 17.18 -30.49 5.23
C PRO A 217 16.88 -31.43 6.40
N GLY A 218 17.53 -31.25 7.56
CA GLY A 218 17.24 -31.99 8.78
C GLY A 218 15.93 -31.54 9.45
N VAL A 219 15.42 -30.35 9.09
CA VAL A 219 14.18 -29.82 9.66
C VAL A 219 12.99 -30.17 8.77
N ASP A 220 12.02 -30.88 9.35
CA ASP A 220 10.78 -31.28 8.70
C ASP A 220 9.68 -30.23 8.89
N ALA A 221 9.23 -29.63 7.78
CA ALA A 221 8.23 -28.57 7.80
C ALA A 221 6.87 -29.02 8.34
N GLY A 222 6.47 -30.28 8.12
CA GLY A 222 5.20 -30.81 8.63
C GLY A 222 5.22 -30.99 10.15
N GLN A 223 6.31 -31.51 10.69
CA GLN A 223 6.51 -31.58 12.15
C GLN A 223 6.56 -30.19 12.78
N LEU A 224 7.27 -29.25 12.15
CA LEU A 224 7.40 -27.89 12.64
C LEU A 224 6.07 -27.13 12.59
N ALA A 225 5.29 -27.28 11.52
CA ALA A 225 3.95 -26.73 11.41
C ALA A 225 2.98 -27.32 12.46
N ALA A 226 3.09 -28.61 12.77
CA ALA A 226 2.30 -29.24 13.81
C ALA A 226 2.62 -28.66 15.20
N ALA A 227 3.90 -28.47 15.51
CA ALA A 227 4.32 -27.83 16.75
C ALA A 227 3.86 -26.36 16.82
N TYR A 228 4.02 -25.61 15.72
CA TYR A 228 3.59 -24.22 15.61
C TYR A 228 2.09 -24.04 15.77
N ALA A 229 1.25 -25.00 15.34
CA ALA A 229 -0.20 -24.91 15.51
C ALA A 229 -0.61 -24.71 16.99
N HIS A 230 0.17 -25.26 17.93
CA HIS A 230 -0.06 -25.12 19.38
C HIS A 230 0.70 -23.95 20.02
N ASP A 231 1.68 -23.41 19.31
CA ASP A 231 2.52 -22.32 19.76
C ASP A 231 2.69 -21.30 18.61
N PRO A 232 1.60 -20.65 18.17
CA PRO A 232 1.68 -19.71 17.06
C PRO A 232 2.25 -18.37 17.51
N PHE A 233 2.68 -17.55 16.55
CA PHE A 233 2.93 -16.14 16.80
C PHE A 233 1.69 -15.49 17.44
N ARG A 234 1.91 -14.73 18.52
CA ARG A 234 0.85 -14.03 19.24
C ARG A 234 0.98 -12.54 19.01
N ASP A 235 -0.17 -11.88 18.88
CA ASP A 235 -0.23 -10.42 18.91
C ASP A 235 0.34 -9.96 20.27
N PRO A 236 1.47 -9.23 20.27
CA PRO A 236 2.13 -8.83 21.51
C PRO A 236 1.34 -7.71 22.23
N GLY A 237 0.34 -7.13 21.56
CA GLY A 237 -0.45 -6.00 22.02
C GLY A 237 0.38 -4.72 22.12
N MET A 238 -0.18 -3.75 22.84
CA MET A 238 0.44 -2.43 23.02
C MET A 238 1.05 -2.27 24.42
N ARG A 239 2.07 -1.41 24.51
CA ARG A 239 2.58 -0.82 25.75
C ARG A 239 2.64 0.70 25.58
N GLY A 240 1.56 1.39 25.96
CA GLY A 240 1.40 2.81 25.67
C GLY A 240 1.16 3.03 24.18
N CYS A 241 1.97 3.88 23.52
CA CYS A 241 1.95 4.10 22.07
C CYS A 241 2.93 3.20 21.30
N TYR A 242 3.64 2.27 21.98
CA TYR A 242 4.61 1.38 21.35
C TYR A 242 4.08 -0.05 21.30
N GLY A 243 4.29 -0.72 20.16
CA GLY A 243 4.06 -2.16 20.07
C GLY A 243 5.05 -2.89 20.98
N LYS A 244 4.60 -3.93 21.66
CA LYS A 244 5.52 -4.85 22.34
C LYS A 244 6.25 -5.71 21.31
N ASP A 245 7.39 -6.24 21.72
CA ASP A 245 8.17 -7.14 20.87
C ASP A 245 7.37 -8.43 20.61
N VAL A 246 7.41 -8.91 19.37
CA VAL A 246 6.79 -10.19 19.00
C VAL A 246 7.65 -11.30 19.59
N GLU A 247 7.07 -12.09 20.48
CA GLU A 247 7.75 -13.26 21.02
C GLU A 247 7.91 -14.31 19.90
N TYR A 248 9.14 -14.76 19.69
CA TYR A 248 9.43 -15.82 18.74
C TYR A 248 9.00 -17.17 19.35
N PRO A 249 8.10 -17.93 18.68
CA PRO A 249 7.60 -19.18 19.23
C PRO A 249 8.69 -20.17 19.58
N ALA A 250 8.53 -20.85 20.72
CA ALA A 250 9.44 -21.90 21.14
C ALA A 250 9.42 -23.08 20.16
N SER A 251 8.28 -23.34 19.53
CA SER A 251 8.14 -24.32 18.45
C SER A 251 9.10 -24.07 17.29
N LEU A 252 9.48 -22.81 17.03
CA LEU A 252 10.36 -22.42 15.93
C LEU A 252 11.83 -22.27 16.35
N SER A 253 12.21 -22.61 17.59
CA SER A 253 13.56 -22.34 18.12
C SER A 253 14.70 -23.02 17.36
N VAL A 254 14.39 -24.01 16.51
CA VAL A 254 15.35 -24.68 15.63
C VAL A 254 15.71 -23.84 14.40
N LEU A 255 14.90 -22.82 14.08
CA LEU A 255 15.12 -21.90 12.97
C LEU A 255 15.78 -20.59 13.45
N PRO A 256 16.49 -19.87 12.56
CA PRO A 256 16.98 -18.54 12.88
C PRO A 256 15.81 -17.60 13.23
N ASN A 257 15.95 -16.84 14.32
CA ASN A 257 14.99 -15.77 14.63
C ASN A 257 15.19 -14.60 13.66
N ARG A 258 14.41 -14.60 12.57
CA ARG A 258 14.39 -13.53 11.56
C ARG A 258 13.53 -12.33 11.95
N TRP A 259 12.82 -12.41 13.07
CA TRP A 259 11.92 -11.37 13.57
C TRP A 259 12.53 -10.55 14.71
N ALA A 260 13.86 -10.52 14.81
CA ALA A 260 14.55 -9.76 15.85
C ALA A 260 14.27 -8.25 15.69
N GLY A 261 13.61 -7.67 16.69
CA GLY A 261 13.37 -6.23 16.82
C GLY A 261 11.90 -5.84 16.80
N ASN A 262 11.66 -4.55 17.00
CA ASN A 262 10.32 -3.98 17.17
C ASN A 262 9.63 -3.70 15.82
N SER A 263 10.26 -4.10 14.71
CA SER A 263 9.82 -3.81 13.35
C SER A 263 9.39 -5.08 12.63
N TYR A 264 8.12 -5.44 12.75
CA TYR A 264 7.51 -6.47 11.90
C TYR A 264 6.64 -5.82 10.82
N ASP A 265 6.55 -6.51 9.68
CA ASP A 265 5.66 -6.15 8.58
C ASP A 265 4.25 -6.66 8.89
N HIS A 266 3.25 -5.78 8.91
CA HIS A 266 1.85 -6.15 9.14
C HIS A 266 1.33 -7.12 8.06
N ARG A 267 1.94 -7.14 6.86
CA ARG A 267 1.63 -8.11 5.80
C ARG A 267 2.11 -9.52 6.12
N ALA A 268 3.02 -9.67 7.08
CA ALA A 268 3.46 -10.96 7.59
C ALA A 268 2.54 -11.47 8.71
N PHE A 269 1.95 -10.56 9.48
CA PHE A 269 1.05 -10.88 10.60
C PHE A 269 -0.29 -10.15 10.46
N PRO A 270 -1.11 -10.51 9.46
CA PRO A 270 -2.32 -9.75 9.14
C PRO A 270 -3.41 -9.78 10.21
N ARG A 271 -3.25 -10.66 11.21
CA ARG A 271 -4.17 -10.83 12.33
C ARG A 271 -3.68 -10.19 13.62
N PHE A 272 -2.51 -9.55 13.61
CA PHE A 272 -2.12 -8.70 14.73
C PHE A 272 -3.01 -7.46 14.66
N ALA A 273 -3.87 -7.33 15.66
CA ALA A 273 -4.78 -6.22 15.79
C ALA A 273 -3.98 -5.02 16.33
N ASP A 274 -3.97 -4.82 17.64
CA ASP A 274 -3.57 -3.55 18.25
C ASP A 274 -2.09 -3.21 18.04
N SER A 275 -1.22 -4.22 18.06
CA SER A 275 0.23 -4.00 18.00
C SER A 275 0.69 -3.47 16.64
N ALA A 276 0.02 -3.86 15.55
CA ALA A 276 0.30 -3.34 14.22
C ALA A 276 0.07 -1.82 14.15
N PHE A 277 -0.90 -1.32 14.91
CA PHE A 277 -1.33 0.08 14.84
C PHE A 277 -0.45 1.09 15.59
N CYS A 278 0.29 0.65 16.61
CA CYS A 278 1.19 1.53 17.36
C CYS A 278 2.24 2.23 16.49
N ARG A 279 2.78 1.54 15.49
CA ARG A 279 3.83 2.10 14.63
C ARG A 279 3.28 3.23 13.76
N PHE A 280 2.00 3.16 13.41
CA PHE A 280 1.36 4.08 12.47
C PHE A 280 1.09 5.47 13.04
N LEU A 281 1.08 5.62 14.37
CA LEU A 281 1.02 6.94 15.01
C LEU A 281 2.27 7.78 14.72
N HIS A 282 3.38 7.13 14.34
CA HIS A 282 4.68 7.78 14.16
C HIS A 282 5.28 7.58 12.76
N ASP A 283 4.71 6.69 11.94
CA ASP A 283 5.22 6.30 10.63
C ASP A 283 4.09 6.29 9.58
N PRO A 284 4.02 7.32 8.70
CA PRO A 284 3.01 7.42 7.65
C PRO A 284 3.02 6.24 6.68
N GLU A 285 4.18 5.67 6.36
CA GLU A 285 4.29 4.54 5.42
C GLU A 285 3.63 3.29 5.98
N GLY A 286 3.65 3.12 7.31
CA GLY A 286 2.97 2.01 7.95
C GLY A 286 1.45 2.08 7.79
N LEU A 287 0.85 3.27 7.63
CA LEU A 287 -0.60 3.43 7.56
C LEU A 287 -1.22 2.69 6.38
N GLU A 288 -0.51 2.53 5.25
CA GLU A 288 -0.99 1.71 4.13
C GLU A 288 -1.36 0.29 4.57
N GLY A 289 -0.64 -0.22 5.58
CA GLY A 289 -0.86 -1.54 6.14
C GLY A 289 -2.18 -1.77 6.83
N VAL A 290 -2.76 -0.70 7.34
CA VAL A 290 -4.06 -0.69 8.00
C VAL A 290 -5.15 -1.19 7.06
N ALA A 291 -5.07 -0.85 5.78
CA ALA A 291 -6.02 -1.31 4.76
C ALA A 291 -5.97 -2.83 4.55
N PHE A 292 -4.95 -3.50 5.08
CA PHE A 292 -4.75 -4.93 4.93
C PHE A 292 -5.07 -5.76 6.16
N ALA A 293 -5.55 -5.15 7.26
CA ALA A 293 -5.94 -5.87 8.46
C ALA A 293 -6.98 -6.98 8.17
N GLY A 294 -6.86 -8.09 8.91
CA GLY A 294 -7.77 -9.24 8.82
C GLY A 294 -9.05 -9.12 9.65
N SER A 295 -9.22 -7.99 10.34
CA SER A 295 -10.36 -7.71 11.22
C SER A 295 -10.68 -6.21 11.22
N PRO A 296 -11.92 -5.82 11.57
CA PRO A 296 -12.27 -4.41 11.71
C PRO A 296 -11.27 -3.64 12.57
N LEU A 297 -10.95 -2.43 12.12
CA LEU A 297 -9.97 -1.59 12.78
C LEU A 297 -10.48 -1.18 14.16
N PRO A 298 -9.65 -1.27 15.21
CA PRO A 298 -10.03 -0.75 16.51
C PRO A 298 -10.11 0.80 16.43
N ALA A 299 -10.96 1.40 17.27
CA ALA A 299 -11.20 2.85 17.26
C ALA A 299 -9.92 3.71 17.31
N PRO A 300 -8.87 3.36 18.09
CA PRO A 300 -7.61 4.10 18.08
C PRO A 300 -6.88 4.06 16.73
N ALA A 301 -6.92 2.94 16.02
CA ALA A 301 -6.32 2.81 14.70
C ALA A 301 -7.04 3.67 13.67
N LEU A 302 -8.38 3.71 13.74
CA LEU A 302 -9.18 4.60 12.92
C LEU A 302 -8.86 6.06 13.20
N ALA A 303 -8.83 6.46 14.47
CA ALA A 303 -8.47 7.83 14.83
C ALA A 303 -7.08 8.21 14.28
N ALA A 304 -6.08 7.34 14.41
CA ALA A 304 -4.75 7.52 13.81
C ALA A 304 -4.80 7.69 12.29
N LEU A 305 -5.57 6.82 11.61
CA LEU A 305 -5.73 6.83 10.16
C LEU A 305 -6.33 8.16 9.65
N PHE A 306 -7.31 8.71 10.36
CA PHE A 306 -7.95 9.99 10.03
C PHE A 306 -7.10 11.22 10.36
N ARG A 307 -6.14 11.11 11.29
CA ARG A 307 -5.24 12.21 11.66
C ARG A 307 -4.11 12.43 10.64
N SER A 308 -3.74 11.39 9.88
CA SER A 308 -2.70 11.50 8.86
C SER A 308 -3.24 12.12 7.57
N SER A 309 -2.47 13.03 7.00
CA SER A 309 -2.80 13.74 5.77
C SER A 309 -2.67 12.91 4.49
N ALA A 310 -1.99 11.76 4.55
CA ALA A 310 -1.63 10.96 3.37
C ALA A 310 -2.62 9.83 3.01
N ASN A 311 -3.78 9.72 3.69
CA ASN A 311 -4.43 8.41 3.85
C ASN A 311 -5.81 8.24 3.21
N GLN A 312 -6.23 9.11 2.28
CA GLN A 312 -7.57 8.96 1.69
C GLN A 312 -7.74 7.59 1.01
N GLU A 313 -6.77 7.18 0.19
CA GLU A 313 -6.83 5.90 -0.55
C GLU A 313 -6.83 4.71 0.41
N THR A 314 -6.04 4.78 1.49
CA THR A 314 -6.00 3.76 2.53
C THR A 314 -7.35 3.63 3.25
N ILE A 315 -8.01 4.74 3.58
CA ILE A 315 -9.34 4.72 4.21
C ILE A 315 -10.38 4.15 3.25
N GLU A 316 -10.34 4.55 1.98
CA GLU A 316 -11.21 3.99 0.94
C GLU A 316 -11.00 2.48 0.79
N ALA A 317 -9.75 2.02 0.76
CA ALA A 317 -9.41 0.60 0.68
C ALA A 317 -9.88 -0.17 1.92
N ALA A 318 -9.66 0.39 3.12
CA ALA A 318 -10.12 -0.19 4.37
C ALA A 318 -11.66 -0.25 4.46
N TRP A 319 -12.36 0.78 3.96
CA TRP A 319 -13.82 0.81 3.86
C TRP A 319 -14.37 -0.22 2.89
N ARG A 320 -13.83 -0.31 1.67
CA ARG A 320 -14.25 -1.32 0.67
C ARG A 320 -14.10 -2.75 1.18
N ARG A 321 -13.19 -2.96 2.14
CA ARG A 321 -12.95 -4.24 2.80
C ARG A 321 -13.75 -4.45 4.08
N GLY A 322 -14.61 -3.50 4.47
CA GLY A 322 -15.39 -3.58 5.71
C GLY A 322 -14.55 -3.48 6.99
N LEU A 323 -13.31 -2.99 6.90
CA LEU A 323 -12.44 -2.78 8.07
C LEU A 323 -12.83 -1.50 8.82
N VAL A 324 -13.42 -0.55 8.11
CA VAL A 324 -14.00 0.68 8.63
C VAL A 324 -15.52 0.55 8.57
N TRP A 325 -16.23 0.81 9.65
CA TRP A 325 -17.69 0.84 9.64
C TRP A 325 -18.22 1.87 10.64
N GLU A 326 -19.54 2.08 10.64
CA GLU A 326 -20.12 3.15 11.45
C GLU A 326 -19.96 2.95 12.97
N GLY A 327 -19.88 1.71 13.47
CA GLY A 327 -19.89 1.44 14.91
C GLY A 327 -18.53 1.25 15.56
N ASN A 328 -17.41 1.37 14.84
CA ASN A 328 -16.07 1.28 15.43
C ASN A 328 -15.32 2.61 15.54
N ILE A 329 -16.00 3.73 15.30
CA ILE A 329 -15.44 5.07 15.53
C ILE A 329 -15.59 5.45 17.01
N ASP A 330 -14.60 6.14 17.54
CA ASP A 330 -14.70 6.85 18.80
C ASP A 330 -14.22 8.30 18.62
N ALA A 331 -15.16 9.24 18.60
CA ALA A 331 -14.88 10.67 18.47
C ALA A 331 -14.02 11.23 19.63
N ALA A 332 -14.02 10.58 20.81
CA ALA A 332 -13.21 11.01 21.95
C ALA A 332 -11.71 10.79 21.72
N LEU A 333 -11.34 9.97 20.73
CA LEU A 333 -9.94 9.73 20.34
C LEU A 333 -9.39 10.78 19.37
N PHE A 334 -10.17 11.80 19.00
CA PHE A 334 -9.68 12.93 18.21
C PHE A 334 -9.24 14.08 19.12
N ASP A 335 -8.49 15.03 18.56
CA ASP A 335 -8.12 16.26 19.28
C ASP A 335 -8.45 17.49 18.44
N ALA A 336 -8.57 18.64 19.10
CA ALA A 336 -8.94 19.89 18.43
C ALA A 336 -7.95 20.28 17.32
N THR A 337 -6.69 19.87 17.43
CA THR A 337 -5.63 20.21 16.46
C THR A 337 -5.78 19.48 15.13
N THR A 338 -6.49 18.35 15.12
CA THR A 338 -6.68 17.51 13.94
C THR A 338 -8.06 17.67 13.30
N LEU A 339 -8.99 18.38 13.94
CA LEU A 339 -10.39 18.51 13.47
C LEU A 339 -10.52 19.08 12.05
N SER A 340 -9.80 20.15 11.72
CA SER A 340 -9.89 20.77 10.38
C SER A 340 -9.49 19.79 9.26
N HIS A 341 -8.45 18.99 9.52
CA HIS A 341 -8.01 17.93 8.60
C HIS A 341 -9.06 16.82 8.48
N VAL A 342 -9.57 16.35 9.62
CA VAL A 342 -10.61 15.30 9.67
C VAL A 342 -11.87 15.73 8.94
N ILE A 343 -12.32 16.98 9.11
CA ILE A 343 -13.46 17.57 8.38
C ILE A 343 -13.20 17.57 6.87
N THR A 344 -12.02 18.03 6.45
CA THR A 344 -11.64 18.07 5.02
C THR A 344 -11.66 16.67 4.41
N LEU A 345 -11.10 15.70 5.12
CA LEU A 345 -11.08 14.29 4.71
C LEU A 345 -12.50 13.71 4.64
N CYS A 346 -13.35 14.02 5.62
CA CYS A 346 -14.76 13.64 5.63
C CYS A 346 -15.51 14.07 4.36
N TYR A 347 -15.30 15.32 3.90
CA TYR A 347 -15.91 15.77 2.64
C TYR A 347 -15.48 14.94 1.44
N ARG A 348 -14.17 14.63 1.33
CA ARG A 348 -13.63 13.83 0.22
C ARG A 348 -14.18 12.40 0.25
N LEU A 349 -14.24 11.77 1.43
CA LEU A 349 -14.82 10.44 1.60
C LEU A 349 -16.32 10.41 1.28
N ALA A 350 -17.07 11.47 1.66
CA ALA A 350 -18.48 11.59 1.32
C ALA A 350 -18.71 11.67 -0.20
N GLN A 351 -17.86 12.41 -0.93
CA GLN A 351 -17.89 12.47 -2.40
C GLN A 351 -17.58 11.12 -3.06
N LYS A 352 -16.89 10.22 -2.35
CA LYS A 352 -16.53 8.86 -2.80
C LYS A 352 -17.58 7.81 -2.40
N GLY A 353 -18.75 8.23 -1.92
CA GLY A 353 -19.86 7.33 -1.58
C GLY A 353 -19.88 6.86 -0.12
N MET A 354 -18.99 7.36 0.74
CA MET A 354 -18.94 6.99 2.17
C MET A 354 -19.79 7.93 3.06
N ALA A 355 -20.85 8.51 2.51
CA ALA A 355 -21.54 9.60 3.19
C ALA A 355 -22.27 9.19 4.47
N GLY A 356 -22.82 7.97 4.57
CA GLY A 356 -23.43 7.45 5.80
C GLY A 356 -22.45 7.42 6.96
N PHE A 357 -21.29 6.80 6.72
CA PHE A 357 -20.16 6.77 7.64
C PHE A 357 -19.70 8.18 8.05
N VAL A 358 -19.50 9.08 7.09
CA VAL A 358 -19.06 10.45 7.36
C VAL A 358 -20.09 11.23 8.19
N ILE A 359 -21.38 11.09 7.91
CA ILE A 359 -22.44 11.76 8.67
C ILE A 359 -22.40 11.31 10.13
N LYS A 360 -22.19 10.02 10.39
CA LYS A 360 -22.09 9.51 11.76
C LYS A 360 -20.86 10.05 12.48
N LEU A 361 -19.69 9.98 11.84
CA LEU A 361 -18.43 10.52 12.38
C LEU A 361 -18.56 12.01 12.73
N LEU A 362 -19.06 12.83 11.80
CA LEU A 362 -19.27 14.26 12.05
C LEU A 362 -20.31 14.52 13.15
N SER A 363 -21.33 13.68 13.27
CA SER A 363 -22.32 13.79 14.35
C SER A 363 -21.70 13.51 15.72
N GLU A 364 -20.87 12.47 15.85
CA GLU A 364 -20.15 12.17 17.09
C GLU A 364 -19.11 13.25 17.42
N LEU A 365 -18.34 13.71 16.42
CA LEU A 365 -17.41 14.83 16.60
C LEU A 365 -18.12 16.10 17.07
N SER A 366 -19.34 16.38 16.60
CA SER A 366 -20.09 17.57 17.03
C SER A 366 -20.52 17.51 18.50
N GLN A 367 -20.64 16.31 19.07
CA GLN A 367 -20.94 16.10 20.48
C GLN A 367 -19.69 16.27 21.35
N CYS A 368 -18.53 15.79 20.88
CA CYS A 368 -17.26 15.91 21.59
C CYS A 368 -16.63 17.31 21.47
N PHE A 369 -16.85 17.98 20.35
CA PHE A 369 -16.23 19.28 20.02
C PHE A 369 -17.33 20.26 19.59
N PRO A 370 -17.79 21.16 20.47
CA PRO A 370 -18.83 22.14 20.16
C PRO A 370 -18.27 23.30 19.34
N VAL A 371 -17.67 22.99 18.18
CA VAL A 371 -17.08 23.94 17.25
C VAL A 371 -18.03 24.08 16.06
N GLN A 372 -18.37 25.33 15.72
CA GLN A 372 -19.31 25.65 14.63
C GLN A 372 -18.90 24.98 13.29
N GLU A 373 -17.60 24.85 13.05
CA GLU A 373 -17.05 24.21 11.85
C GLU A 373 -17.52 22.76 11.66
N VAL A 374 -17.63 21.97 12.74
CA VAL A 374 -18.09 20.58 12.66
C VAL A 374 -19.59 20.53 12.33
N ALA A 375 -20.37 21.43 12.92
CA ALA A 375 -21.80 21.54 12.64
C ALA A 375 -22.06 21.97 11.19
N ASP A 376 -21.33 22.96 10.69
CA ASP A 376 -21.41 23.41 9.30
C ASP A 376 -21.00 22.30 8.33
N ALA A 377 -19.96 21.53 8.68
CA ALA A 377 -19.54 20.37 7.91
C ALA A 377 -20.63 19.31 7.79
N LEU A 378 -21.27 18.97 8.91
CA LEU A 378 -22.37 18.01 8.95
C LEU A 378 -23.55 18.47 8.06
N VAL A 379 -23.93 19.75 8.13
CA VAL A 379 -25.02 20.32 7.31
C VAL A 379 -24.67 20.24 5.82
N ASN A 380 -23.44 20.59 5.44
CA ASN A 380 -23.01 20.57 4.04
C ASN A 380 -22.95 19.14 3.48
N VAL A 381 -22.40 18.17 4.23
CA VAL A 381 -22.38 16.77 3.79
C VAL A 381 -23.80 16.23 3.60
N ARG A 382 -24.74 16.51 4.52
CA ARG A 382 -26.15 16.12 4.38
C ARG A 382 -26.78 16.71 3.11
N ARG A 383 -26.54 17.99 2.85
CA ARG A 383 -27.03 18.67 1.64
C ARG A 383 -26.48 18.03 0.36
N CYS A 384 -25.19 17.68 0.33
CA CYS A 384 -24.58 16.99 -0.81
C CYS A 384 -25.23 15.62 -1.06
N VAL A 385 -25.52 14.85 0.00
CA VAL A 385 -26.21 13.55 -0.11
C VAL A 385 -27.62 13.70 -0.66
N GLU A 386 -28.37 14.71 -0.19
CA GLU A 386 -29.72 15.00 -0.66
C GLU A 386 -29.74 15.45 -2.12
N GLN A 387 -28.73 16.19 -2.57
CA GLN A 387 -28.58 16.65 -3.95
C GLN A 387 -28.16 15.52 -4.90
N GLY A 388 -27.26 14.63 -4.48
CA GLY A 388 -26.79 13.50 -5.29
C GLY A 388 -27.76 12.33 -5.42
N ARG A 389 -28.89 12.35 -4.70
CA ARG A 389 -29.99 11.37 -4.84
C ARG A 389 -31.06 11.77 -5.86
N LYS A 390 -30.98 12.98 -6.42
CA LYS A 390 -31.83 13.46 -7.51
C LYS A 390 -31.15 13.20 -8.84
#